data_AF-A0A975D5U8-F1
#
_entry.id   AF-A0A975D5U8-F1
#
_cell.length_a   1.000
_cell.length_b   1.000
_cell.length_c   1.000
_cell.angle_alpha   90.00
_cell.angle_beta   90.00
_cell.angle_gamma   90.00
#
_symmetry.space_group_name_H-M   'P 1'
#
loop_
_entity.id
_entity.type
_entity.pdbx_description
1 polymer ?
#
loop_
_entity_poly.entity_id
_entity_poly.type
_entity_poly.pdbx_seq_one_letter_code
_entity_poly.pdbx_strand_id
1 'polypeptide(L)'
;MSLILGSRLEEGGHPGFHASLDGEPAIVELDSGAIFKLARRAPQTELDRILEEKRHRIGDAAMRLAREGFATRGDRGIEILVTALDL
;
A
#
# COMPACT_ATOMS: atom_id res chain seq x y z
N MET A 1 2.11 6.65 -16.06
CA MET A 1 1.87 5.91 -14.82
C MET A 1 3.12 5.76 -13.98
N SER A 2 3.27 6.70 -13.05
CA SER A 2 4.27 6.79 -12.01
C SER A 2 3.57 6.81 -10.65
N LEU A 3 3.99 5.95 -9.72
CA LEU A 3 3.49 5.93 -8.35
C LEU A 3 4.63 6.27 -7.39
N ILE A 4 4.41 7.25 -6.51
CA ILE A 4 5.36 7.66 -5.49
C ILE A 4 4.72 7.44 -4.13
N LEU A 5 5.31 6.57 -3.29
CA LEU A 5 4.85 6.36 -1.91
C LEU A 5 5.40 7.46 -1.00
N GLY A 6 4.50 8.12 -0.27
CA GLY A 6 4.76 9.17 0.71
C GLY A 6 4.83 8.64 2.15
N SER A 7 4.25 9.38 3.09
CA SER A 7 4.20 9.00 4.50
C SER A 7 3.29 7.79 4.72
N ARG A 8 3.51 7.11 5.85
CA ARG A 8 2.65 6.03 6.32
C ARG A 8 1.26 6.58 6.68
N LEU A 9 0.22 5.76 6.52
CA LEU A 9 -1.08 6.03 7.12
C LEU A 9 -1.00 5.83 8.64
N GLU A 10 -1.30 6.88 9.40
CA GLU A 10 -1.33 6.87 10.86
C GLU A 10 -2.72 6.47 11.41
N GLU A 11 -3.77 6.64 10.60
CA GLU A 11 -5.17 6.42 10.98
C GLU A 11 -5.92 5.54 9.97
N GLY A 12 -6.86 4.75 10.47
CA GLY A 12 -7.67 3.82 9.68
C GLY A 12 -7.20 2.38 9.85
N GLY A 13 -8.15 1.44 10.01
CA GLY A 13 -7.88 0.04 10.37
C GLY A 13 -7.04 -0.78 9.38
N HIS A 14 -6.47 -0.16 8.33
CA HIS A 14 -5.63 -0.79 7.33
C HIS A 14 -4.28 -0.07 7.22
N PRO A 15 -3.15 -0.78 7.44
CA PRO A 15 -1.83 -0.21 7.22
C PRO A 15 -1.61 0.12 5.75
N GLY A 16 -0.87 1.19 5.49
CA GLY A 16 -0.62 1.64 4.13
C GLY A 16 0.22 2.90 4.07
N PHE A 17 0.20 3.53 2.90
CA PHE A 17 0.92 4.76 2.60
C PHE A 17 0.01 5.76 1.90
N HIS A 18 0.20 7.04 2.22
CA HIS A 18 -0.13 8.10 1.28
C HIS A 18 0.74 7.93 0.03
N ALA A 19 0.22 8.31 -1.13
CA ALA A 19 0.94 8.21 -2.38
C ALA A 19 0.54 9.33 -3.34
N SER A 20 1.30 9.45 -4.43
CA SER A 20 0.89 10.21 -5.60
C SER A 20 0.94 9.29 -6.81
N LEU A 21 -0.17 9.22 -7.55
CA LEU A 21 -0.28 8.49 -8.80
C LEU A 21 -0.44 9.49 -9.95
N ASP A 22 0.57 9.56 -10.83
CA ASP A 22 0.62 10.52 -11.94
C ASP A 22 0.36 11.98 -11.51
N GLY A 23 0.79 12.36 -10.31
CA GLY A 23 0.62 13.70 -9.75
C GLY A 23 -0.67 13.90 -8.94
N GLU A 24 -1.61 12.97 -9.02
CA GLU A 24 -2.86 13.01 -8.23
C GLU A 24 -2.65 12.39 -6.84
N PRO A 25 -3.31 12.90 -5.79
CA PRO A 25 -3.33 12.26 -4.48
C PRO A 25 -3.86 10.83 -4.56
N ALA A 26 -3.14 9.92 -3.92
CA ALA A 26 -3.49 8.50 -3.86
C ALA A 26 -3.26 7.93 -2.46
N ILE A 27 -3.87 6.78 -2.20
CA ILE A 27 -3.68 5.97 -1.01
C ILE A 27 -3.43 4.53 -1.44
N VAL A 28 -2.39 3.94 -0.87
CA VAL A 28 -2.07 2.52 -1.01
C VAL A 28 -2.33 1.84 0.31
N GLU A 29 -3.39 1.04 0.39
CA GLU A 29 -3.74 0.26 1.57
C GLU A 29 -3.32 -1.20 1.39
N LEU A 30 -2.97 -1.86 2.49
CA LEU A 30 -2.71 -3.29 2.51
C LEU A 30 -3.87 -4.00 3.22
N ASP A 31 -4.42 -5.01 2.57
CA ASP A 31 -5.42 -5.85 3.21
C ASP A 31 -4.80 -6.80 4.25
N SER A 32 -5.65 -7.48 5.01
CA SER A 32 -5.20 -8.45 6.03
C SER A 32 -4.38 -9.61 5.45
N GLY A 33 -4.62 -10.00 4.20
CA GLY A 33 -3.88 -11.07 3.53
C GLY A 33 -2.45 -10.67 3.17
N ALA A 34 -2.27 -9.47 2.63
CA ALA A 34 -0.98 -8.88 2.32
C ALA A 34 -0.16 -8.67 3.59
N ILE A 35 -0.78 -8.15 4.66
CA ILE A 35 -0.12 -7.98 5.97
C ILE A 35 0.34 -9.33 6.52
N PHE A 36 -0.52 -10.35 6.48
CA PHE A 36 -0.15 -11.67 7.00
C PHE A 36 1.06 -12.27 6.27
N LYS A 37 1.09 -12.14 4.94
CA LYS A 37 2.22 -12.56 4.11
C LYS A 37 3.49 -11.77 4.42
N LEU A 38 3.37 -10.46 4.63
CA LEU A 38 4.47 -9.57 4.97
C LEU A 38 5.07 -9.84 6.34
N ALA A 39 4.20 -9.92 7.35
CA ALA A 39 4.61 -9.96 8.74
C ALA A 39 5.14 -11.35 9.14
N ARG A 40 4.78 -12.44 8.45
CA ARG A 40 5.25 -13.82 8.77
C ARG A 40 5.21 -14.14 10.28
N ARG A 41 4.12 -13.77 10.97
CA ARG A 41 3.91 -13.89 12.44
C ARG A 41 4.66 -12.87 13.32
N ALA A 42 5.25 -11.83 12.75
CA ALA A 42 5.83 -10.73 13.50
C ALA A 42 4.74 -9.98 14.30
N PRO A 43 5.07 -9.50 15.50
CA PRO A 43 4.16 -8.71 16.30
C PRO A 43 3.83 -7.39 15.60
N GLN A 44 2.65 -6.84 15.88
CA GLN A 44 2.16 -5.60 15.26
C GLN A 44 3.10 -4.40 15.49
N THR A 45 3.89 -4.43 16.57
CA THR A 45 4.93 -3.43 16.87
C THR A 45 6.09 -3.42 15.86
N GLU A 46 6.27 -4.49 15.10
CA GLU A 46 7.28 -4.57 14.03
C GLU A 46 6.69 -4.31 12.64
N LEU A 47 5.36 -4.22 12.53
CA LEU A 47 4.68 -3.98 11.26
C LEU A 47 5.20 -2.71 10.58
N ASP A 48 5.53 -1.69 11.36
CA ASP A 48 5.99 -0.42 10.83
C ASP A 48 7.32 -0.53 10.12
N ARG A 49 8.24 -1.22 10.78
CA ARG A 49 9.54 -1.54 10.22
C ARG A 49 9.41 -2.44 8.99
N ILE A 50 8.53 -3.44 9.03
CA ILE A 50 8.33 -4.36 7.92
C ILE A 50 7.75 -3.64 6.70
N LEU A 51 6.79 -2.74 6.89
CA LEU A 51 6.21 -1.95 5.81
C LEU A 51 7.26 -1.04 5.17
N GLU A 52 8.11 -0.41 5.97
CA GLU A 52 9.19 0.44 5.48
C GLU A 52 10.26 -0.40 4.72
N GLU A 53 10.69 -1.53 5.28
CA GLU A 53 11.61 -2.48 4.62
C GLU A 53 11.06 -3.01 3.29
N LYS A 54 9.73 -3.07 3.15
CA LYS A 54 9.04 -3.60 1.97
C LYS A 54 8.42 -2.50 1.11
N ARG A 55 8.67 -1.23 1.42
CA ARG A 55 8.10 -0.06 0.73
C ARG A 55 8.20 -0.18 -0.78
N HIS A 56 9.39 -0.52 -1.29
CA HIS A 56 9.59 -0.63 -2.74
C HIS A 56 8.69 -1.70 -3.37
N ARG A 57 8.58 -2.89 -2.75
CA ARG A 57 7.75 -3.99 -3.25
C ARG A 57 6.26 -3.64 -3.19
N ILE A 58 5.84 -2.92 -2.15
CA ILE A 58 4.47 -2.41 -2.00
C ILE A 58 4.17 -1.42 -3.12
N GLY A 59 5.11 -0.53 -3.43
CA GLY A 59 5.01 0.41 -4.55
C GLY A 59 4.88 -0.30 -5.89
N ASP A 60 5.70 -1.32 -6.14
CA ASP A 60 5.65 -2.09 -7.39
C ASP A 60 4.30 -2.82 -7.56
N ALA A 61 3.80 -3.45 -6.49
CA ALA A 61 2.51 -4.12 -6.49
C ALA A 61 1.35 -3.14 -6.72
N ALA A 62 1.35 -1.99 -6.02
CA ALA A 62 0.34 -0.96 -6.19
C ALA A 62 0.37 -0.35 -7.61
N MET A 63 1.56 -0.13 -8.17
CA MET A 63 1.71 0.33 -9.55
C MET A 63 1.20 -0.70 -10.56
N ARG A 64 1.45 -2.00 -10.33
CA ARG A 64 0.90 -3.07 -11.17
C ARG A 64 -0.63 -3.07 -11.12
N LEU A 65 -1.22 -3.06 -9.93
CA LEU A 65 -2.67 -3.05 -9.73
C LEU A 65 -3.35 -1.87 -10.41
N ALA A 66 -2.80 -0.67 -10.25
CA ALA A 66 -3.38 0.51 -10.88
C ALA A 66 -3.23 0.49 -12.42
N ARG A 67 -2.19 -0.14 -12.98
CA ARG A 67 -2.06 -0.35 -14.45
C ARG A 67 -3.09 -1.35 -14.98
N GLU A 68 -3.45 -2.32 -14.16
CA GLU A 68 -4.47 -3.33 -14.46
C GLU A 68 -5.90 -2.82 -14.24
N GLY A 69 -6.07 -1.57 -13.78
CA GLY A 69 -7.37 -0.95 -13.53
C GLY A 69 -7.95 -1.23 -12.14
N PHE A 70 -7.18 -1.84 -11.23
CA PHE A 70 -7.55 -2.05 -9.83
C PHE A 70 -7.23 -0.83 -8.96
N ALA A 71 -7.71 0.33 -9.41
CA ALA A 71 -7.65 1.59 -8.68
C ALA A 71 -9.05 2.22 -8.69
N THR A 72 -9.49 2.71 -7.55
CA THR A 72 -10.81 3.33 -7.40
C THR A 72 -10.66 4.79 -6.98
N ARG A 73 -11.61 5.65 -7.33
CA ARG A 73 -11.60 7.04 -6.88
C ARG A 73 -12.53 7.16 -5.68
N GLY A 74 -11.98 7.50 -4.52
CA GLY A 74 -12.72 7.73 -3.27
C GLY A 74 -12.56 9.16 -2.77
N ASP A 75 -13.04 9.41 -1.54
CA ASP A 75 -13.06 10.74 -0.93
C ASP A 75 -11.65 11.30 -0.66
N ARG A 76 -10.65 10.42 -0.54
CA ARG A 76 -9.25 10.77 -0.26
C ARG A 76 -8.37 10.79 -1.52
N GLY A 77 -8.95 10.59 -2.70
CA GLY A 77 -8.23 10.51 -3.97
C GLY A 77 -8.28 9.12 -4.59
N ILE A 78 -7.19 8.70 -5.25
CA ILE A 78 -7.11 7.39 -5.88
C ILE A 78 -6.74 6.33 -4.84
N GLU A 79 -7.59 5.37 -4.59
CA GLU A 79 -7.39 4.31 -3.61
C GLU A 79 -7.00 2.99 -4.32
N ILE A 80 -5.90 2.41 -3.87
CA ILE A 80 -5.34 1.16 -4.38
C ILE A 80 -5.23 0.19 -3.21
N LEU A 81 -5.93 -0.94 -3.29
CA LEU A 81 -5.89 -1.99 -2.27
C LEU A 81 -4.95 -3.12 -2.68
N VAL A 82 -3.84 -3.26 -1.97
CA VAL A 82 -2.86 -4.34 -2.16
C VAL A 82 -3.28 -5.55 -1.36
N THR A 83 -3.78 -6.58 -2.04
CA THR A 83 -4.27 -7.83 -1.43
C THR A 83 -3.26 -8.98 -1.44
N ALA A 84 -2.25 -8.86 -2.31
CA ALA A 84 -1.16 -9.81 -2.37
C ALA A 84 0.13 -9.09 -2.79
N LEU A 85 1.19 -9.42 -2.07
CA LEU A 85 2.54 -9.27 -2.58
C LEU A 85 2.96 -10.65 -3.07
N ASP A 86 3.27 -10.77 -4.36
CA ASP A 86 3.99 -11.94 -4.85
C ASP A 86 5.37 -11.90 -4.19
N LEU A 87 5.52 -12.76 -3.16
CA LEU A 87 6.68 -12.77 -2.27
C LEU A 87 7.81 -13.63 -2.82
#